data_AF-A0A7J4V207-F1
#
_entry.id   AF-A0A7J4V207-F1
#
_cell.length_a   1.000
_cell.length_b   1.000
_cell.length_c   1.000
_cell.angle_alpha   90.00
_cell.angle_beta   90.00
_cell.angle_gamma   90.00
#
_symmetry.space_group_name_H-M   'P 1'
#
loop_
_entity.id
_entity.type
_entity.pdbx_description
1 polymer ?
#
loop_
_entity_poly.entity_id
_entity_poly.type
_entity_poly.pdbx_seq_one_letter_code
_entity_poly.pdbx_strand_id
1 'polypeptide(L)'
;MAVEILGVGILIAALLLILISCEVFVNGIEWLGCRLGLAETATGSILAAVGTAMPETIIPLIAIFLGSAEGGEKIGEGAILGAPFMLGTLAMFVGGVAIWYGCRKGKRKECLVLKAGHAERDLKFFMSMYMVALVCGLMSFQDFFDHSLFNLGAALLLMSLYVIYIRQLLKDESDMNEGACPALYLGRAMGIAPAKNTFGMAMILLQVFGAL
;
A
#
# COMPACT_ATOMS: atom_id res chain seq x y z
N MET A 1 -24.46 -18.02 21.62
CA MET A 1 -23.28 -18.85 21.98
C MET A 1 -22.66 -19.62 20.82
N ALA A 2 -23.21 -20.74 20.32
CA ALA A 2 -22.51 -21.53 19.28
C ALA A 2 -22.28 -20.76 17.95
N VAL A 3 -23.28 -19.98 17.51
CA VAL A 3 -23.19 -19.12 16.33
C VAL A 3 -22.19 -17.98 16.51
N GLU A 4 -22.06 -17.45 17.73
CA GLU A 4 -21.09 -16.38 18.02
C GLU A 4 -19.66 -16.92 18.09
N ILE A 5 -19.45 -18.10 18.68
CA ILE A 5 -18.14 -18.77 18.70
C ILE A 5 -17.69 -19.11 17.28
N LEU A 6 -18.61 -19.57 16.43
CA LEU A 6 -18.33 -19.81 15.02
C LEU A 6 -17.96 -18.52 14.28
N GLY A 7 -18.69 -17.43 14.53
CA GLY A 7 -18.40 -16.12 13.94
C GLY A 7 -17.01 -15.59 14.32
N VAL A 8 -16.64 -15.67 15.60
CA VAL A 8 -15.30 -15.29 16.07
C VAL A 8 -14.23 -16.22 15.46
N GLY A 9 -14.49 -17.52 15.37
CA GLY A 9 -13.59 -18.47 14.73
C GLY A 9 -13.31 -18.14 13.26
N ILE A 10 -14.36 -17.81 12.50
CA ILE A 10 -14.24 -17.39 11.10
C ILE A 10 -13.44 -16.08 11.00
N LEU A 11 -13.69 -15.12 11.89
CA LEU A 11 -12.99 -13.83 11.87
C LEU A 11 -11.49 -13.99 12.13
N ILE A 12 -11.10 -14.83 13.10
CA ILE A 12 -9.70 -15.13 13.38
C ILE A 12 -9.07 -15.87 12.19
N ALA A 13 -9.76 -16.86 11.61
CA ALA A 13 -9.26 -17.60 10.46
C ALA A 13 -9.06 -16.69 9.24
N ALA A 14 -10.01 -15.80 8.96
CA ALA A 14 -9.92 -14.81 7.89
C ALA A 14 -8.75 -13.84 8.12
N LEU A 15 -8.57 -13.35 9.35
CA LEU A 15 -7.44 -12.48 9.70
C LEU A 15 -6.10 -13.17 9.45
N LEU A 16 -5.95 -14.43 9.91
CA LEU A 16 -4.73 -15.20 9.67
C LEU A 16 -4.48 -15.44 8.18
N LEU A 17 -5.53 -15.74 7.42
CA LEU A 17 -5.44 -15.93 5.98
C LEU A 17 -5.00 -14.65 5.26
N ILE A 18 -5.52 -13.49 5.64
CA ILE A 18 -5.10 -12.19 5.10
C ILE A 18 -3.62 -11.94 5.44
N LEU A 19 -3.19 -12.17 6.68
CA LEU A 19 -1.79 -11.98 7.08
C LEU A 19 -0.82 -12.85 6.26
N ILE A 20 -1.15 -14.13 6.06
CA ILE A 20 -0.35 -15.05 5.25
C ILE A 20 -0.35 -14.61 3.78
N SER A 21 -1.51 -14.21 3.26
CA SER A 21 -1.65 -13.76 1.87
C SER A 21 -0.82 -12.51 1.61
N CYS A 22 -0.84 -11.53 2.51
CA CYS A 22 -0.01 -10.33 2.41
C CYS A 22 1.50 -10.64 2.40
N GLU A 23 1.97 -11.58 3.24
CA GLU A 23 3.39 -11.97 3.23
C GLU A 23 3.80 -12.65 1.91
N VAL A 24 2.96 -13.57 1.42
CA VAL A 24 3.18 -14.26 0.14
C VAL A 24 3.12 -13.27 -1.03
N PHE A 25 2.20 -12.32 -0.99
CA PHE A 25 2.02 -11.28 -2.00
C PHE A 25 3.24 -10.36 -2.09
N VAL A 26 3.69 -9.79 -0.96
CA VAL A 26 4.84 -8.88 -0.92
C VAL A 26 6.10 -9.59 -1.45
N ASN A 27 6.33 -10.84 -1.08
CA ASN A 27 7.45 -11.62 -1.62
C ASN A 27 7.34 -11.85 -3.14
N GLY A 28 6.14 -12.09 -3.66
CA GLY A 28 5.91 -12.21 -5.10
C GLY A 28 6.25 -10.91 -5.84
N ILE A 29 5.84 -9.77 -5.27
CA ILE A 29 6.12 -8.44 -5.83
C ILE A 29 7.61 -8.09 -5.77
N GLU A 30 8.32 -8.39 -4.68
CA GLU A 30 9.77 -8.20 -4.57
C GLU A 30 10.52 -8.92 -5.70
N TRP A 31 10.12 -10.17 -5.98
CA TRP A 31 10.70 -10.95 -7.08
C TRP A 31 10.33 -10.42 -8.45
N LEU A 32 9.11 -9.90 -8.60
CA LEU A 32 8.67 -9.23 -9.81
C LEU A 32 9.51 -7.97 -10.07
N GLY A 33 9.77 -7.16 -9.04
CA GLY A 33 10.65 -6.00 -9.12
C GLY A 33 12.08 -6.35 -9.52
N CYS A 34 12.66 -7.35 -8.86
CA CYS A 34 13.98 -7.88 -9.21
C CYS A 34 14.08 -8.35 -10.67
N ARG A 35 13.04 -9.00 -11.19
CA ARG A 35 12.97 -9.46 -12.59
C ARG A 35 12.87 -8.32 -13.60
N LEU A 36 12.16 -7.25 -13.23
CA LEU A 36 11.98 -6.06 -14.06
C LEU A 36 13.17 -5.08 -13.97
N GLY A 37 14.18 -5.38 -13.14
CA GLY A 37 15.31 -4.49 -12.90
C GLY A 37 14.91 -3.22 -12.15
N LEU A 38 13.84 -3.28 -11.36
CA LEU A 38 13.38 -2.15 -10.55
C LEU A 38 14.18 -2.10 -9.25
N ALA A 39 14.47 -0.88 -8.78
CA ALA A 39 15.08 -0.67 -7.48
C ALA A 39 14.21 -1.25 -6.35
N GLU A 40 14.85 -1.71 -5.27
CA GLU A 40 14.17 -2.27 -4.09
C GLU A 40 13.16 -1.28 -3.50
N THR A 41 13.52 0.01 -3.46
CA THR A 41 12.65 1.07 -2.96
C THR A 41 11.49 1.36 -3.91
N ALA A 42 11.68 1.31 -5.24
CA ALA A 42 10.57 1.42 -6.19
C ALA A 42 9.59 0.23 -6.09
N THR A 43 10.11 -0.97 -5.89
CA THR A 43 9.30 -2.19 -5.75
C THR A 43 8.48 -2.16 -4.46
N GLY A 44 9.08 -1.75 -3.34
CA GLY A 44 8.39 -1.61 -2.06
C GLY A 44 7.40 -0.45 -2.03
N SER A 45 7.84 0.75 -2.41
CA SER A 45 7.04 1.98 -2.29
C SER A 45 5.93 2.12 -3.33
N ILE A 46 6.02 1.42 -4.48
CA ILE A 46 5.01 1.48 -5.54
C ILE A 46 4.30 0.13 -5.68
N LEU A 47 5.01 -0.91 -6.10
CA LEU A 47 4.35 -2.17 -6.47
C LEU A 47 3.72 -2.87 -5.27
N ALA A 48 4.47 -2.99 -4.16
CA ALA A 48 3.95 -3.65 -2.97
C ALA A 48 2.86 -2.79 -2.30
N ALA A 49 3.12 -1.48 -2.15
CA ALA A 49 2.17 -0.54 -1.57
C ALA A 49 0.83 -0.49 -2.31
N VAL A 50 0.83 -0.39 -3.65
CA VAL A 50 -0.40 -0.37 -4.46
C VAL A 50 -1.16 -1.68 -4.34
N GLY A 51 -0.45 -2.81 -4.36
CA GLY A 51 -1.08 -4.12 -4.22
C GLY A 51 -1.77 -4.33 -2.88
N THR A 52 -1.12 -3.93 -1.79
CA THR A 52 -1.69 -4.05 -0.44
C THR A 52 -2.79 -3.04 -0.15
N ALA A 53 -2.80 -1.90 -0.84
CA ALA A 53 -3.85 -0.87 -0.67
C ALA A 53 -5.01 -1.03 -1.66
N MET A 54 -4.91 -1.99 -2.59
CA MET A 54 -5.94 -2.21 -3.61
C MET A 54 -7.29 -2.58 -2.99
N PRO A 55 -7.38 -3.50 -2.00
CA PRO A 55 -8.65 -3.83 -1.37
C PRO A 55 -9.32 -2.59 -0.75
N GLU A 56 -8.55 -1.75 -0.08
CA GLU A 56 -9.02 -0.51 0.55
C GLU A 56 -9.40 0.55 -0.47
N THR A 57 -8.75 0.60 -1.63
CA THR A 57 -9.04 1.57 -2.70
C THR A 57 -10.27 1.17 -3.51
N ILE A 58 -10.56 -0.13 -3.62
CA ILE A 58 -11.75 -0.62 -4.33
C ILE A 58 -13.05 -0.29 -3.59
N ILE A 59 -13.05 -0.34 -2.24
CA ILE A 59 -14.23 -0.04 -1.42
C ILE A 59 -14.84 1.35 -1.72
N PRO A 60 -14.09 2.48 -1.68
CA PRO A 60 -14.63 3.80 -2.01
C PRO A 60 -15.05 3.89 -3.47
N LEU A 61 -14.35 3.24 -4.40
CA LEU A 61 -14.77 3.21 -5.81
C LEU A 61 -16.15 2.54 -5.95
N ILE A 62 -16.34 1.37 -5.34
CA ILE A 62 -17.65 0.68 -5.35
C ILE A 62 -18.71 1.54 -4.65
N ALA A 63 -18.38 2.15 -3.51
CA ALA A 63 -19.33 2.99 -2.78
C ALA A 63 -19.82 4.19 -3.61
N ILE A 64 -18.92 4.86 -4.33
CA ILE A 64 -19.24 6.04 -5.15
C ILE A 64 -19.97 5.65 -6.45
N PHE A 65 -19.54 4.58 -7.12
CA PHE A 65 -20.10 4.19 -8.43
C PHE A 65 -21.35 3.31 -8.36
N LEU A 66 -21.48 2.48 -7.32
CA LEU A 66 -22.56 1.47 -7.19
C LEU A 66 -23.46 1.71 -5.96
N GLY A 67 -23.10 2.64 -5.07
CA GLY A 67 -23.90 2.99 -3.89
C GLY A 67 -25.12 3.87 -4.21
N SER A 68 -26.04 3.97 -3.25
CA SER A 68 -27.09 4.99 -3.29
C SER A 68 -26.47 6.38 -3.13
N ALA A 69 -26.98 7.37 -3.88
CA ALA A 69 -26.36 8.69 -4.03
C ALA A 69 -25.88 9.34 -2.70
N GLU A 70 -26.69 9.31 -1.64
CA GLU A 70 -26.31 9.92 -0.35
C GLU A 70 -25.53 8.98 0.60
N GLY A 71 -25.72 7.67 0.48
CA GLY A 71 -25.09 6.69 1.37
C GLY A 71 -23.68 6.30 0.94
N GLY A 72 -23.50 6.16 -0.38
CA GLY A 72 -22.23 5.78 -0.99
C GLY A 72 -21.14 6.85 -0.86
N GLU A 73 -21.51 8.12 -0.99
CA GLU A 73 -20.59 9.25 -0.88
C GLU A 73 -19.95 9.33 0.51
N LYS A 74 -20.76 9.26 1.58
CA LYS A 74 -20.26 9.27 2.97
C LYS A 74 -19.36 8.08 3.30
N ILE A 75 -19.66 6.91 2.75
CA ILE A 75 -18.82 5.71 2.91
C ILE A 75 -17.50 5.89 2.17
N GLY A 76 -17.53 6.43 0.96
CA GLY A 76 -16.36 6.74 0.15
C GLY A 76 -15.44 7.74 0.83
N GLU A 77 -15.98 8.86 1.31
CA GLU A 77 -15.23 9.88 2.07
C GLU A 77 -14.58 9.31 3.31
N GLY A 78 -15.32 8.54 4.10
CA GLY A 78 -14.81 7.88 5.31
C GLY A 78 -13.68 6.91 5.02
N ALA A 79 -13.77 6.13 3.93
CA ALA A 79 -12.72 5.21 3.51
C ALA A 79 -11.47 5.95 3.01
N ILE A 80 -11.64 7.00 2.21
CA ILE A 80 -10.53 7.80 1.65
C ILE A 80 -9.77 8.53 2.75
N LEU A 81 -10.46 9.17 3.69
CA LEU A 81 -9.84 9.92 4.79
C LEU A 81 -9.34 9.01 5.93
N GLY A 82 -10.04 7.90 6.17
CA GLY A 82 -9.73 6.97 7.25
C GLY A 82 -8.41 6.22 7.05
N ALA A 83 -8.07 5.84 5.83
CA ALA A 83 -6.85 5.09 5.53
C ALA A 83 -5.55 5.86 5.92
N PRO A 84 -5.33 7.11 5.48
CA PRO A 84 -4.30 8.02 6.00
C PRO A 84 -4.18 8.05 7.53
N PHE A 85 -5.32 8.20 8.21
CA PHE A 85 -5.36 8.35 9.66
C PHE A 85 -4.96 7.04 10.37
N MET A 86 -5.45 5.90 9.88
CA MET A 86 -5.10 4.58 10.39
C MET A 86 -3.60 4.27 10.23
N LEU A 87 -3.03 4.63 9.08
CA LEU A 87 -1.60 4.47 8.82
C LEU A 87 -0.76 5.34 9.76
N GLY A 88 -1.08 6.63 9.86
CA GLY A 88 -0.33 7.58 10.68
C GLY A 88 -0.40 7.32 12.18
N THR A 89 -1.48 6.70 12.66
CA THR A 89 -1.68 6.41 14.08
C THR A 89 -1.34 4.97 14.43
N LEU A 90 -2.18 4.03 14.01
CA LEU A 90 -2.12 2.63 14.42
C LEU A 90 -0.96 1.89 13.76
N ALA A 91 -0.78 2.02 12.44
CA ALA A 91 0.26 1.28 11.73
C ALA A 91 1.67 1.73 12.17
N MET A 92 1.90 3.05 12.25
CA MET A 92 3.16 3.59 12.75
C MET A 92 3.43 3.21 14.21
N PHE A 93 2.40 3.23 15.07
CA PHE A 93 2.54 2.80 16.46
C PHE A 93 2.92 1.32 16.59
N VAL A 94 2.17 0.43 15.93
CA VAL A 94 2.43 -1.02 15.97
C VAL A 94 3.79 -1.36 15.35
N GLY A 95 4.13 -0.74 14.22
CA GLY A 95 5.45 -0.90 13.57
C GLY A 95 6.60 -0.43 14.47
N GLY A 96 6.43 0.74 15.11
CA GLY A 96 7.40 1.27 16.07
C GLY A 96 7.60 0.36 17.28
N VAL A 97 6.52 -0.15 17.87
CA VAL A 97 6.58 -1.11 18.99
C VAL A 97 7.26 -2.41 18.56
N ALA A 98 6.95 -2.94 17.37
CA ALA A 98 7.57 -4.16 16.84
C ALA A 98 9.09 -4.00 16.66
N ILE A 99 9.52 -2.86 16.10
CA ILE A 99 10.94 -2.51 15.97
C ILE A 99 11.60 -2.39 17.35
N TRP A 100 11.00 -1.61 18.25
CA TRP A 100 11.52 -1.40 19.61
C TRP A 100 11.67 -2.72 20.38
N TYR A 101 10.69 -3.60 20.29
CA TYR A 101 10.73 -4.93 20.90
C TYR A 101 11.85 -5.80 20.30
N GLY A 102 12.02 -5.77 18.98
CA GLY A 102 13.07 -6.49 18.26
C GLY A 102 14.48 -6.04 18.67
N CYS A 103 14.68 -4.72 18.84
CA CYS A 103 15.91 -4.14 19.37
C CYS A 103 16.20 -4.58 20.79
N ARG A 104 15.19 -4.48 21.67
CA ARG A 104 15.35 -4.80 23.09
C ARG A 104 15.74 -6.25 23.31
N LYS A 105 15.30 -7.16 22.43
CA LYS A 105 15.69 -8.58 22.47
C LYS A 105 17.05 -8.89 21.82
N GLY A 106 17.78 -7.88 21.34
CA GLY A 106 19.09 -8.07 20.70
C GLY A 106 19.04 -8.87 19.39
N LYS A 107 17.85 -9.06 18.81
CA LYS A 107 17.65 -9.84 17.57
C LYS A 107 17.99 -9.04 16.31
N ARG A 108 18.23 -7.73 16.44
CA ARG A 108 18.60 -6.82 15.34
C ARG A 108 19.83 -6.01 15.73
N LYS A 109 20.82 -5.92 14.83
CA LYS A 109 22.05 -5.13 15.01
C LYS A 109 21.80 -3.63 14.92
N GLU A 110 20.86 -3.22 14.07
CA GLU A 110 20.41 -1.83 13.92
C GLU A 110 18.90 -1.79 14.10
N CYS A 111 18.44 -0.79 14.86
CA CYS A 111 17.02 -0.70 15.21
C CYS A 111 16.14 -0.35 14.03
N LEU A 112 16.57 0.62 13.23
CA LEU A 112 15.86 1.07 12.05
C LEU A 112 16.86 1.72 11.10
N VAL A 113 17.05 1.13 9.93
CA VAL A 113 17.84 1.72 8.85
C VAL A 113 16.88 2.43 7.92
N LEU A 114 16.49 3.65 8.28
CA LEU A 114 15.63 4.47 7.43
C LEU A 114 16.51 5.38 6.57
N LYS A 115 16.31 5.35 5.25
CA LYS A 115 16.83 6.42 4.37
C LYS A 115 15.96 7.66 4.57
N ALA A 116 16.26 8.46 5.58
CA ALA A 116 15.45 9.61 6.01
C ALA A 116 15.05 10.54 4.85
N GLY A 117 15.95 10.77 3.88
CA GLY A 117 15.65 11.61 2.72
C GLY A 117 14.50 11.10 1.83
N HIS A 118 14.36 9.77 1.68
CA HIS A 118 13.27 9.19 0.88
C HIS A 118 11.94 9.29 1.65
N ALA A 119 11.96 8.91 2.93
CA ALA A 119 10.78 8.99 3.79
C ALA A 119 10.26 10.44 3.96
N GLU A 120 11.16 11.42 4.10
CA GLU A 120 10.79 12.84 4.20
C GLU A 120 10.15 13.35 2.90
N ARG A 121 10.71 12.98 1.73
CA ARG A 121 10.16 13.34 0.43
C ARG A 121 8.76 12.75 0.25
N ASP A 122 8.59 11.46 0.51
CA ASP A 122 7.31 10.76 0.36
C ASP A 122 6.25 11.35 1.31
N LEU A 123 6.64 11.66 2.55
CA LEU A 123 5.76 12.31 3.53
C LEU A 123 5.39 13.75 3.12
N LYS A 124 6.32 14.53 2.53
CA LYS A 124 6.02 15.87 2.01
C LYS A 124 5.02 15.81 0.87
N PHE A 125 5.20 14.90 -0.09
CA PHE A 125 4.25 14.68 -1.16
C PHE A 125 2.88 14.31 -0.62
N PHE A 126 2.82 13.33 0.28
CA PHE A 126 1.59 12.90 0.94
C PHE A 126 0.90 14.06 1.66
N MET A 127 1.61 14.79 2.53
CA MET A 127 1.04 15.91 3.29
C MET A 127 0.54 17.03 2.37
N SER A 128 1.24 17.31 1.26
CA SER A 128 0.82 18.34 0.30
C SER A 128 -0.48 17.95 -0.42
N MET A 129 -0.57 16.73 -0.95
CA MET A 129 -1.77 16.24 -1.63
C MET A 129 -2.94 16.09 -0.65
N TYR A 130 -2.68 15.59 0.55
CA TYR A 130 -3.68 15.43 1.60
C TYR A 130 -4.23 16.79 2.07
N MET A 131 -3.39 17.81 2.19
CA MET A 131 -3.85 19.18 2.49
C MET A 131 -4.78 19.73 1.42
N VAL A 132 -4.44 19.54 0.14
CA VAL A 132 -5.32 19.97 -0.96
C VAL A 132 -6.65 19.22 -0.88
N ALA A 133 -6.63 17.90 -0.72
CA ALA A 133 -7.85 17.09 -0.60
C ALA A 133 -8.71 17.50 0.60
N LEU A 134 -8.09 17.77 1.75
CA LEU A 134 -8.77 18.19 2.97
C LEU A 134 -9.39 19.58 2.82
N VAL A 135 -8.67 20.53 2.23
CA VAL A 135 -9.21 21.87 1.94
C VAL A 135 -10.40 21.79 0.99
N CYS A 136 -10.31 20.99 -0.08
CA CYS A 136 -11.44 20.75 -0.98
C CYS A 136 -12.63 20.14 -0.24
N GLY A 137 -12.41 19.14 0.62
CA GLY A 137 -13.47 18.54 1.43
C GLY A 137 -14.13 19.53 2.39
N LEU A 138 -13.35 20.39 3.05
CA LEU A 138 -13.88 21.42 3.95
C LEU A 138 -14.64 22.52 3.20
N MET A 139 -14.16 22.93 2.02
CA MET A 139 -14.84 23.94 1.19
C MET A 139 -16.14 23.42 0.57
N SER A 140 -16.28 22.10 0.40
CA SER A 140 -17.51 21.48 -0.08
C SER A 140 -18.69 21.62 0.90
N PHE A 141 -18.45 21.98 2.16
CA PHE A 141 -19.51 22.28 3.14
C PHE A 141 -20.07 23.71 3.05
N GLN A 142 -19.55 24.58 2.16
CA GLN A 142 -20.00 25.96 2.00
C GLN A 142 -20.75 26.16 0.66
N ASP A 143 -22.07 26.29 0.71
CA ASP A 143 -23.03 26.43 -0.41
C ASP A 143 -22.88 27.68 -1.33
N PHE A 144 -21.69 28.29 -1.41
CA PHE A 144 -21.52 29.62 -2.03
C PHE A 144 -21.01 29.63 -3.49
N PHE A 145 -20.59 28.49 -4.07
CA PHE A 145 -20.02 28.45 -5.43
C PHE A 145 -20.49 27.25 -6.26
N ASP A 146 -20.50 27.39 -7.59
CA ASP A 146 -20.71 26.27 -8.52
C ASP A 146 -19.52 25.28 -8.42
N HIS A 147 -19.62 24.32 -7.50
CA HIS A 147 -18.51 23.46 -7.06
C HIS A 147 -18.00 22.49 -8.14
N SER A 148 -18.75 22.28 -9.23
CA SER A 148 -18.43 21.25 -10.22
C SER A 148 -17.09 21.50 -10.93
N LEU A 149 -16.83 22.74 -11.37
CA LEU A 149 -15.60 23.09 -12.09
C LEU A 149 -14.37 23.09 -11.16
N PHE A 150 -14.55 23.57 -9.93
CA PHE A 150 -13.48 23.59 -8.94
C PHE A 150 -13.11 22.17 -8.50
N ASN A 151 -14.09 21.30 -8.23
CA ASN A 151 -13.86 19.92 -7.85
C ASN A 151 -13.22 19.11 -8.98
N LEU A 152 -13.65 19.33 -10.23
CA LEU A 152 -13.00 18.72 -11.39
C LEU A 152 -11.54 19.18 -11.53
N GLY A 153 -11.28 20.48 -11.35
CA GLY A 153 -9.93 21.04 -11.36
C GLY A 153 -9.05 20.45 -10.25
N ALA A 154 -9.57 20.32 -9.04
CA ALA A 154 -8.87 19.71 -7.91
C ALA A 154 -8.58 18.22 -8.13
N ALA A 155 -9.54 17.47 -8.68
CA ALA A 155 -9.36 16.06 -9.02
C ALA A 155 -8.25 15.87 -10.07
N LEU A 156 -8.26 16.69 -11.13
CA LEU A 156 -7.21 16.66 -12.15
C LEU A 156 -5.84 17.07 -11.59
N LEU A 157 -5.81 18.07 -10.70
CA LEU A 157 -4.58 18.49 -10.02
C LEU A 157 -4.01 17.36 -9.16
N LEU A 158 -4.82 16.71 -8.32
CA LEU A 158 -4.40 15.61 -7.45
C LEU A 158 -3.90 14.41 -8.28
N MET A 159 -4.62 14.05 -9.34
CA MET A 159 -4.18 13.02 -10.29
C MET A 159 -2.84 13.36 -10.94
N SER A 160 -2.66 14.62 -11.34
CA SER A 160 -1.41 15.09 -11.94
C SER A 160 -0.25 15.06 -10.93
N LEU A 161 -0.48 15.51 -9.70
CA LEU A 161 0.50 15.47 -8.61
C LEU A 161 0.94 14.05 -8.28
N TYR A 162 0.00 13.09 -8.28
CA TYR A 162 0.31 11.68 -8.08
C TYR A 162 1.18 11.11 -9.21
N VAL A 163 0.86 11.43 -10.47
CA VAL A 163 1.69 11.02 -11.63
C VAL A 163 3.09 11.64 -11.55
N ILE A 164 3.20 12.91 -11.16
CA ILE A 164 4.49 13.60 -10.95
C ILE A 164 5.28 12.91 -9.84
N TYR A 165 4.65 12.59 -8.72
CA TYR A 165 5.27 11.86 -7.62
C TYR A 165 5.84 10.52 -8.08
N ILE A 166 5.05 9.69 -8.78
CA ILE A 166 5.52 8.41 -9.32
C ILE A 166 6.73 8.61 -10.25
N ARG A 167 6.67 9.61 -11.14
CA ARG A 167 7.78 9.87 -12.07
C ARG A 167 9.06 10.30 -11.35
N GLN A 168 8.95 11.15 -10.33
CA GLN A 168 10.11 11.58 -9.54
C GLN A 168 10.68 10.41 -8.73
N LEU A 169 9.81 9.61 -8.11
CA LEU A 169 10.19 8.41 -7.37
C LEU A 169 10.93 7.42 -8.27
N LEU A 170 10.45 7.16 -9.48
CA LEU A 170 11.12 6.26 -10.43
C LEU A 170 12.45 6.82 -10.97
N LYS A 171 12.55 8.14 -11.15
CA LYS A 171 13.75 8.78 -11.70
C LYS A 171 14.92 8.76 -10.70
N ASP A 172 14.65 9.11 -9.45
CA ASP A 172 15.69 9.14 -8.40
C ASP A 172 16.22 7.73 -8.07
N GLU A 173 15.45 6.69 -8.36
CA GLU A 173 15.81 5.29 -8.14
C GLU A 173 16.61 4.67 -9.30
N SER A 174 16.53 5.24 -10.52
CA SER A 174 17.33 4.76 -11.67
C SER A 174 18.84 4.99 -11.51
N ASP A 175 19.24 5.81 -10.52
CA ASP A 175 20.63 6.10 -10.18
C ASP A 175 21.21 5.18 -9.08
N MET A 176 20.40 4.27 -8.50
CA MET A 176 20.82 3.38 -7.41
C MET A 176 21.02 1.93 -7.90
N ASN A 177 22.27 1.47 -7.80
CA ASN A 177 22.73 0.14 -8.19
C ASN A 177 21.93 -1.04 -7.61
N GLU A 178 21.88 -2.11 -8.41
CA GLU A 178 21.36 -3.46 -8.16
C GLU A 178 21.68 -3.97 -6.73
N GLY A 179 20.73 -3.83 -5.81
CA GLY A 179 20.77 -4.40 -4.45
C GLY A 179 20.13 -5.78 -4.38
N ALA A 180 20.75 -6.70 -3.61
CA ALA A 180 20.52 -8.14 -3.60
C ALA A 180 19.06 -8.59 -3.34
N CYS A 181 18.50 -9.40 -4.26
CA CYS A 181 17.17 -9.97 -4.12
C CYS A 181 17.05 -10.95 -2.94
N PRO A 182 16.04 -10.81 -2.06
CA PRO A 182 15.73 -11.78 -1.01
C PRO A 182 15.21 -13.12 -1.59
N ALA A 183 15.31 -14.21 -0.84
CA ALA A 183 14.93 -15.54 -1.32
C ALA A 183 13.41 -15.69 -1.58
N LEU A 184 13.03 -16.32 -2.70
CA LEU A 184 11.62 -16.60 -3.06
C LEU A 184 11.05 -17.66 -2.11
N TYR A 185 9.94 -17.36 -1.42
CA TYR A 185 9.29 -18.32 -0.53
C TYR A 185 8.75 -19.55 -1.28
N LEU A 186 8.12 -19.34 -2.45
CA LEU A 186 7.63 -20.43 -3.30
C LEU A 186 8.77 -21.27 -3.90
N GLY A 187 9.90 -20.64 -4.24
CA GLY A 187 11.10 -21.32 -4.69
C GLY A 187 11.78 -22.14 -3.59
N ARG A 188 11.72 -21.66 -2.34
CA ARG A 188 12.18 -22.42 -1.16
C ARG A 188 11.24 -23.59 -0.83
N ALA A 189 9.92 -23.39 -0.93
CA ALA A 189 8.92 -24.44 -0.70
C ALA A 189 8.98 -25.55 -1.76
N MET A 190 9.26 -25.21 -3.02
CA MET A 190 9.39 -26.18 -4.11
C MET A 190 10.83 -26.65 -4.38
N GLY A 191 11.83 -26.16 -3.63
CA GLY A 191 13.25 -26.52 -3.82
C GLY A 191 13.84 -26.11 -5.17
N ILE A 192 13.18 -25.21 -5.91
CA ILE A 192 13.57 -24.75 -7.24
C ILE A 192 14.07 -23.33 -7.09
N ALA A 193 15.38 -23.12 -7.32
CA ALA A 193 15.91 -21.79 -7.53
C ALA A 193 15.16 -21.17 -8.73
N PRO A 194 14.58 -19.97 -8.62
CA PRO A 194 13.87 -19.35 -9.73
C PRO A 194 14.86 -19.10 -10.87
N ALA A 195 14.96 -20.07 -11.78
CA ALA A 195 15.78 -19.96 -12.97
C ALA A 195 15.25 -18.79 -13.81
N LYS A 196 16.15 -18.09 -14.50
CA LYS A 196 15.90 -16.96 -15.40
C LYS A 196 14.90 -17.25 -16.55
N ASN A 197 14.27 -18.43 -16.60
CA ASN A 197 13.29 -18.86 -17.59
C ASN A 197 11.86 -18.37 -17.34
N THR A 198 11.01 -18.46 -18.37
CA THR A 198 9.57 -18.15 -18.39
C THR A 198 8.78 -18.87 -17.28
N PHE A 199 9.22 -20.05 -16.86
CA PHE A 199 8.61 -20.83 -15.78
C PHE A 199 8.69 -20.11 -14.42
N GLY A 200 9.82 -19.45 -14.12
CA GLY A 200 9.96 -18.64 -12.90
C GLY A 200 9.03 -17.43 -12.91
N MET A 201 8.79 -16.82 -14.08
CA MET A 201 7.87 -15.70 -14.22
C MET A 201 6.40 -16.14 -14.03
N ALA A 202 6.03 -17.30 -14.57
CA ALA A 202 4.71 -17.89 -14.36
C ALA A 202 4.46 -18.21 -12.88
N MET A 203 5.45 -18.73 -12.15
CA MET A 203 5.36 -18.97 -10.71
C MET A 203 5.19 -17.68 -9.90
N ILE A 204 5.95 -16.62 -10.23
CA ILE A 204 5.83 -15.33 -9.54
C ILE A 204 4.44 -14.75 -9.78
N LEU A 205 3.96 -14.75 -11.02
CA LEU A 205 2.61 -14.27 -11.35
C LEU A 205 1.53 -15.12 -10.65
N LEU A 206 1.66 -16.44 -10.65
CA LEU A 206 0.74 -17.33 -9.94
C LEU A 206 0.71 -17.03 -8.43
N GLN A 207 1.86 -16.77 -7.82
CA GLN A 207 1.96 -16.40 -6.41
C GLN A 207 1.29 -15.07 -6.12
N VAL A 208 1.52 -14.05 -6.97
CA VAL A 208 0.92 -12.72 -6.82
C VAL A 208 -0.60 -12.80 -7.01
N PHE A 209 -1.08 -13.48 -8.05
CA PHE A 209 -2.52 -13.64 -8.31
C PHE A 209 -3.22 -14.55 -7.30
N GLY A 210 -2.54 -15.58 -6.79
CA GLY A 210 -3.12 -16.48 -5.80
C GLY A 210 -3.16 -15.90 -4.38
N ALA A 211 -2.39 -14.83 -4.12
CA ALA A 211 -2.37 -14.11 -2.85
C ALA A 211 -3.24 -12.84 -2.85
N LEU A 212 -3.83 -12.48 -4.00
CA LEU A 212 -4.75 -11.36 -4.20
C LEU A 212 -6.20 -11.82 -4.03
#